data_AF-B9TM61-F1
#
_entry.id   AF-B9TM61-F1
#
_cell.length_a   1.000
_cell.length_b   1.000
_cell.length_c   1.000
_cell.angle_alpha   90.00
_cell.angle_beta   90.00
_cell.angle_gamma   90.00
#
_symmetry.space_group_name_H-M   'P 1'
#
loop_
_entity.id
_entity.type
_entity.pdbx_description
1 polymer ?
#
loop_
_entity_poly.entity_id
_entity_poly.type
_entity_poly.pdbx_seq_one_letter_code
_entity_poly.pdbx_strand_id
1 'polypeptide(L)'
;MAYRWETPASIWLEDEHSGQFELVSSDGLGRIDWQAAARGRLADCAHLLGASLPRSCDHAAIYPEGFAFCPTCGRPLERLGTTPERHSDWWGPYADALLPRHVPHGLPVTSLALGDSLEERPPAPEVGRFDAAMPPPPNAHCVFAAATFGFPEQRLLALAPGRGVLQYWDPLAEVWHVLLPEEGAADLAFGASDYGWLPTSHLQVPARRGDVALVPTARGLYRLAINPVSETCRTEAVLAAPVVAAPGLMRRQLGVLVRNPGGTLGLCGLGADLSPGPQFDCGALPLTGWTRPIGYDGQL
;
A
#
# COMPACT_ATOMS: atom_id res chain seq x y z
N MET A 1 -23.34 -15.14 -27.81
CA MET A 1 -23.43 -15.03 -26.33
C MET A 1 -22.02 -14.78 -25.81
N ALA A 2 -21.84 -14.40 -24.55
CA ALA A 2 -20.50 -14.30 -23.96
C ALA A 2 -20.44 -15.35 -22.85
N TYR A 3 -19.41 -16.20 -22.84
CA TYR A 3 -19.28 -17.22 -21.81
C TYR A 3 -18.69 -16.59 -20.55
N ARG A 4 -19.29 -16.90 -19.40
CA ARG A 4 -18.88 -16.33 -18.11
C ARG A 4 -17.97 -17.30 -17.37
N TRP A 5 -16.76 -16.85 -17.09
CA TRP A 5 -15.75 -17.59 -16.36
C TRP A 5 -15.61 -17.00 -14.95
N GLU A 6 -15.83 -17.83 -13.93
CA GLU A 6 -15.71 -17.42 -12.53
C GLU A 6 -14.51 -18.10 -11.89
N THR A 7 -13.64 -17.30 -11.27
CA THR A 7 -12.55 -17.77 -10.42
C THR A 7 -12.85 -17.37 -8.97
N PRO A 8 -12.12 -17.88 -7.96
CA PRO A 8 -12.31 -17.45 -6.58
C PRO A 8 -12.13 -15.95 -6.35
N ALA A 9 -11.40 -15.24 -7.22
CA ALA A 9 -11.03 -13.83 -7.05
C ALA A 9 -11.56 -12.90 -8.15
N SER A 10 -12.16 -13.43 -9.22
CA SER A 10 -12.56 -12.60 -10.37
C SER A 10 -13.59 -13.27 -11.28
N ILE A 11 -14.19 -12.44 -12.11
CA ILE A 11 -15.19 -12.81 -13.11
C ILE A 11 -14.74 -12.25 -14.45
N TRP A 12 -14.71 -13.13 -15.46
CA TRP A 12 -14.32 -12.80 -16.83
C TRP A 12 -15.44 -13.16 -17.80
N LEU A 13 -15.53 -12.39 -18.89
CA LEU A 13 -16.39 -12.71 -20.03
C LEU A 13 -15.52 -13.02 -21.24
N GLU A 14 -15.79 -14.17 -21.86
CA GLU A 14 -15.23 -14.55 -23.15
C GLU A 14 -16.17 -14.08 -24.27
N ASP A 15 -15.65 -13.28 -25.20
CA ASP A 15 -16.36 -12.94 -26.43
C ASP A 15 -16.32 -14.12 -27.40
N GLU A 16 -17.49 -14.67 -27.74
CA GLU A 16 -17.62 -15.81 -28.65
C GLU A 16 -17.04 -15.58 -30.04
N HIS A 17 -17.01 -14.34 -30.55
CA HIS A 17 -16.52 -14.06 -31.90
C HIS A 17 -15.00 -13.93 -31.96
N SER A 18 -14.40 -13.27 -30.96
CA SER A 18 -12.97 -13.00 -30.96
C SER A 18 -12.16 -13.93 -30.06
N GLY A 19 -12.81 -14.71 -29.18
CA GLY A 19 -12.16 -15.52 -28.15
C GLY A 19 -11.46 -14.70 -27.07
N GLN A 20 -11.67 -13.37 -27.03
CA GLN A 20 -11.02 -12.48 -26.08
C GLN A 20 -11.70 -12.55 -24.72
N PHE A 21 -10.89 -12.43 -23.67
CA PHE A 21 -11.37 -12.37 -22.29
C PHE A 21 -11.34 -10.93 -21.79
N GLU A 22 -12.47 -10.49 -21.22
CA GLU A 22 -12.60 -9.20 -20.56
C GLU A 22 -12.85 -9.41 -19.07
N LEU A 23 -12.06 -8.72 -18.24
CA LEU A 23 -12.26 -8.71 -16.79
C LEU A 23 -13.48 -7.85 -16.46
N VAL A 24 -14.51 -8.46 -15.86
CA VAL A 24 -15.73 -7.75 -15.46
C VAL A 24 -15.62 -7.22 -14.04
N SER A 25 -15.13 -8.05 -13.13
CA SER A 25 -14.95 -7.68 -11.74
C SER A 25 -13.89 -8.53 -11.08
N SER A 26 -13.24 -7.99 -10.07
CA SER A 26 -12.30 -8.74 -9.22
C SER A 26 -12.49 -8.34 -7.77
N ASP A 27 -12.38 -9.30 -6.87
CA ASP A 27 -12.61 -9.10 -5.44
C ASP A 27 -11.69 -8.01 -4.87
N GLY A 28 -12.27 -7.12 -4.07
CA GLY A 28 -11.62 -5.93 -3.49
C GLY A 28 -11.26 -4.80 -4.46
N LEU A 29 -11.31 -5.04 -5.78
CA LEU A 29 -11.07 -4.04 -6.82
C LEU A 29 -12.41 -3.42 -7.23
N GLY A 30 -12.44 -2.09 -7.35
CA GLY A 30 -13.63 -1.35 -7.79
C GLY A 30 -13.98 -1.61 -9.25
N ARG A 31 -14.73 -0.70 -9.87
CA ARG A 31 -15.00 -0.79 -11.32
C ARG A 31 -13.68 -0.68 -12.09
N ILE A 32 -13.40 -1.66 -12.96
CA ILE A 32 -12.20 -1.69 -13.80
C ILE A 32 -12.61 -1.27 -15.21
N ASP A 33 -12.04 -0.18 -15.72
CA ASP A 33 -12.14 0.17 -17.14
C ASP A 33 -11.01 -0.54 -17.89
N TRP A 34 -11.27 -1.79 -18.26
CA TRP A 34 -10.26 -2.66 -18.87
C TRP A 34 -9.74 -2.13 -20.21
N GLN A 35 -10.62 -1.52 -21.02
CA GLN A 35 -10.26 -1.05 -22.36
C GLN A 35 -9.36 0.19 -22.33
N ALA A 36 -9.56 1.07 -21.34
CA ALA A 36 -8.70 2.24 -21.14
C ALA A 36 -7.35 1.86 -20.51
N ALA A 37 -7.35 0.93 -19.54
CA ALA A 37 -6.18 0.60 -18.73
C ALA A 37 -5.22 -0.44 -19.35
N ALA A 38 -5.70 -1.32 -20.25
CA ALA A 38 -4.89 -2.44 -20.75
C ALA A 38 -3.86 -2.06 -21.83
N ARG A 39 -3.93 -0.86 -22.43
CA ARG A 39 -3.02 -0.47 -23.53
C ARG A 39 -1.60 -0.26 -22.99
N GLY A 40 -0.73 -1.25 -23.20
CA GLY A 40 0.69 -1.22 -22.86
C GLY A 40 1.05 -1.79 -21.48
N ARG A 41 0.07 -2.13 -20.65
CA ARG A 41 0.27 -2.65 -19.28
C ARG A 41 -0.31 -4.04 -19.04
N LEU A 42 -0.71 -4.72 -20.10
CA LEU A 42 -1.41 -6.00 -20.01
C LEU A 42 -0.63 -7.05 -19.22
N ALA A 43 0.70 -7.09 -19.40
CA ALA A 43 1.56 -8.01 -18.67
C ALA A 43 1.54 -7.70 -17.15
N ASP A 44 1.75 -6.44 -16.74
CA ASP A 44 1.71 -6.04 -15.33
C ASP A 44 0.33 -6.31 -14.71
N CYS A 45 -0.75 -5.98 -15.43
CA CYS A 45 -2.10 -6.33 -15.03
C CYS A 45 -2.30 -7.84 -14.86
N ALA A 46 -1.73 -8.67 -15.74
CA ALA A 46 -1.81 -10.12 -15.61
C ALA A 46 -1.08 -10.63 -14.36
N HIS A 47 0.11 -10.08 -14.06
CA HIS A 47 0.84 -10.36 -12.83
C HIS A 47 0.06 -9.91 -11.57
N LEU A 48 -0.55 -8.73 -11.60
CA LEU A 48 -1.40 -8.22 -10.52
C LEU A 48 -2.64 -9.09 -10.30
N LEU A 49 -3.20 -9.67 -11.36
CA LEU A 49 -4.41 -10.48 -11.29
C LEU A 49 -4.10 -11.97 -11.03
N GLY A 50 -2.89 -12.45 -11.30
CA GLY A 50 -2.60 -13.89 -11.37
C GLY A 50 -3.21 -14.53 -12.63
N ALA A 51 -3.51 -13.71 -13.62
CA ALA A 51 -4.05 -14.14 -14.91
C ALA A 51 -2.97 -14.84 -15.73
N SER A 52 -3.37 -15.62 -16.73
CA SER A 52 -2.42 -16.35 -17.57
C SER A 52 -2.15 -15.61 -18.88
N LEU A 53 -0.91 -15.65 -19.36
CA LEU A 53 -0.51 -14.98 -20.61
C LEU A 53 -0.23 -16.00 -21.73
N PRO A 54 -0.53 -15.67 -22.99
CA PRO A 54 -0.11 -16.48 -24.13
C PRO A 54 1.41 -16.51 -24.27
N ARG A 55 1.98 -17.70 -24.49
CA ARG A 55 3.42 -17.84 -24.83
C ARG A 55 3.69 -17.86 -26.33
N SER A 56 2.76 -18.41 -27.09
CA SER A 56 2.98 -18.75 -28.50
C SER A 56 1.69 -18.77 -29.33
N CYS A 57 0.61 -18.13 -28.87
CA CYS A 57 -0.64 -18.03 -29.61
C CYS A 57 -1.29 -16.66 -29.45
N ASP A 58 -2.04 -16.24 -30.47
CA ASP A 58 -2.65 -14.90 -30.51
C ASP A 58 -4.17 -14.93 -30.36
N HIS A 59 -4.74 -16.02 -29.84
CA HIS A 59 -6.21 -16.18 -29.71
C HIS A 59 -6.82 -15.27 -28.64
N ALA A 60 -6.08 -14.97 -27.57
CA ALA A 60 -6.44 -13.95 -26.59
C ALA A 60 -5.17 -13.32 -26.02
N ALA A 61 -5.25 -12.03 -25.67
CA ALA A 61 -4.11 -11.31 -25.12
C ALA A 61 -3.86 -11.65 -23.62
N ILE A 62 -4.89 -12.08 -22.91
CA ILE A 62 -4.88 -12.48 -21.51
C ILE A 62 -5.94 -13.57 -21.29
N TYR A 63 -5.70 -14.45 -20.32
CA TYR A 63 -6.62 -15.52 -19.93
C TYR A 63 -6.90 -15.47 -18.43
N PRO A 64 -8.07 -15.95 -17.97
CA PRO A 64 -8.39 -16.01 -16.54
C PRO A 64 -7.34 -16.80 -15.72
N GLU A 65 -7.38 -16.59 -14.41
CA GLU A 65 -6.50 -17.25 -13.46
C GLU A 65 -6.62 -18.78 -13.57
N GLY A 66 -5.47 -19.47 -13.53
CA GLY A 66 -5.42 -20.94 -13.54
C GLY A 66 -5.48 -21.61 -14.92
N PHE A 67 -5.73 -20.86 -16.00
CA PHE A 67 -5.66 -21.38 -17.35
C PHE A 67 -4.23 -21.87 -17.69
N ALA A 68 -4.07 -23.19 -17.86
CA ALA A 68 -2.78 -23.79 -18.23
C ALA A 68 -2.58 -23.92 -19.75
N PHE A 69 -3.66 -23.95 -20.52
CA PHE A 69 -3.66 -24.16 -21.96
C PHE A 69 -4.68 -23.25 -22.64
N CYS A 70 -4.37 -22.80 -23.86
CA CYS A 70 -5.30 -22.04 -24.68
C CYS A 70 -6.52 -22.91 -25.06
N PRO A 71 -7.77 -22.47 -24.81
CA PRO A 71 -8.96 -23.26 -25.13
C PRO A 71 -9.14 -23.48 -26.64
N THR A 72 -8.63 -22.57 -27.47
CA THR A 72 -8.77 -22.62 -28.94
C THR A 72 -7.78 -23.58 -29.60
N CYS A 73 -6.52 -23.62 -29.15
CA CYS A 73 -5.46 -24.38 -29.84
C CYS A 73 -4.67 -25.35 -28.96
N GLY A 74 -4.98 -25.44 -27.66
CA GLY A 74 -4.33 -26.36 -26.72
C GLY A 74 -2.87 -26.04 -26.41
N ARG A 75 -2.30 -24.93 -26.92
CA ARG A 75 -0.92 -24.53 -26.61
C ARG A 75 -0.79 -24.12 -25.15
N PRO A 76 0.36 -24.40 -24.49
CA PRO A 76 0.57 -24.03 -23.10
C PRO A 76 0.61 -22.51 -22.91
N LEU A 77 0.02 -22.05 -21.82
CA LEU A 77 0.03 -20.67 -21.36
C LEU A 77 1.05 -20.47 -20.25
N GLU A 78 1.46 -19.22 -20.04
CA GLU A 78 2.24 -18.83 -18.89
C GLU A 78 1.32 -18.60 -17.70
N ARG A 79 1.52 -19.37 -16.63
CA ARG A 79 0.76 -19.27 -15.39
C ARG A 79 1.46 -18.35 -14.40
N LEU A 80 0.93 -17.14 -14.26
CA LEU A 80 1.42 -16.17 -13.29
C LEU A 80 0.80 -16.49 -11.92
N GLY A 81 1.59 -16.43 -10.84
CA GLY A 81 1.14 -16.79 -9.48
C GLY A 81 1.33 -18.26 -9.08
N THR A 82 1.94 -19.11 -9.91
CA THR A 82 2.38 -20.48 -9.51
C THR A 82 3.89 -20.67 -9.46
N THR A 83 4.68 -19.68 -9.88
CA THR A 83 6.14 -19.81 -9.96
C THR A 83 6.76 -19.08 -8.77
N PRO A 84 7.44 -19.78 -7.84
CA PRO A 84 8.20 -19.16 -6.77
C PRO A 84 9.57 -18.72 -7.30
N GLU A 85 9.64 -18.07 -8.47
CA GLU A 85 10.76 -17.18 -8.73
C GLU A 85 10.43 -15.88 -8.00
N ARG A 86 10.57 -15.94 -6.67
CA ARG A 86 10.55 -14.76 -5.82
C ARG A 86 11.65 -13.86 -6.37
N HIS A 87 11.28 -12.82 -7.11
CA HIS A 87 12.11 -11.62 -7.15
C HIS A 87 12.54 -11.37 -5.71
N SER A 88 13.84 -11.15 -5.49
CA SER A 88 14.34 -10.79 -4.17
C SER A 88 13.47 -9.66 -3.67
N ASP A 89 12.78 -9.87 -2.53
CA ASP A 89 11.88 -8.86 -1.97
C ASP A 89 12.60 -7.51 -2.04
N TRP A 90 11.97 -6.50 -2.66
CA TRP A 90 12.63 -5.20 -2.89
C TRP A 90 13.16 -4.57 -1.60
N TRP A 91 12.56 -4.98 -0.49
CA TRP A 91 13.07 -4.76 0.84
C TRP A 91 13.01 -6.12 1.54
N GLY A 92 14.09 -6.53 2.21
CA GLY A 92 14.01 -7.64 3.16
C GLY A 92 12.86 -7.44 4.15
N PRO A 93 12.44 -8.48 4.89
CA PRO A 93 11.19 -8.49 5.65
C PRO A 93 10.99 -7.17 6.42
N TYR A 94 10.00 -6.38 5.99
CA TYR A 94 9.65 -5.06 6.55
C TYR A 94 9.29 -5.13 8.05
N ALA A 95 9.02 -6.33 8.53
CA ALA A 95 8.89 -6.66 9.93
C ALA A 95 10.01 -7.63 10.28
N ASP A 96 11.07 -7.12 10.90
CA ASP A 96 11.92 -8.00 11.68
C ASP A 96 11.06 -8.49 12.86
N ALA A 97 10.64 -9.75 12.80
CA ALA A 97 9.89 -10.40 13.88
C ALA A 97 10.71 -10.47 15.19
N LEU A 98 11.99 -10.07 15.14
CA LEU A 98 12.90 -9.96 16.27
C LEU A 98 12.91 -8.57 16.90
N LEU A 99 12.15 -7.58 16.41
CA LEU A 99 12.02 -6.30 17.11
C LEU A 99 11.48 -6.54 18.53
N PRO A 100 12.10 -5.98 19.58
CA PRO A 100 11.60 -6.10 20.95
C PRO A 100 10.14 -5.67 21.04
N ARG A 101 9.33 -6.38 21.84
CA ARG A 101 7.87 -6.14 22.02
C ARG A 101 7.46 -4.71 22.42
N HIS A 102 8.42 -3.82 22.67
CA HIS A 102 8.23 -2.46 23.16
C HIS A 102 8.53 -1.37 22.10
N VAL A 103 8.95 -1.73 20.88
CA VAL A 103 9.19 -0.75 19.82
C VAL A 103 7.86 -0.29 19.20
N PRO A 104 7.57 1.02 19.10
CA PRO A 104 6.38 1.52 18.42
C PRO A 104 6.42 1.19 16.92
N HIS A 105 5.35 0.61 16.39
CA HIS A 105 5.19 0.38 14.95
C HIS A 105 4.59 1.63 14.29
N GLY A 106 5.03 1.99 13.08
CA GLY A 106 4.49 3.12 12.30
C GLY A 106 5.27 4.43 12.36
N LEU A 107 6.31 4.53 13.20
CA LEU A 107 7.37 5.51 12.97
C LEU A 107 8.20 5.06 11.76
N PRO A 108 8.75 5.97 10.93
CA PRO A 108 9.82 5.60 10.02
C PRO A 108 10.99 5.14 10.89
N VAL A 109 11.01 3.85 11.20
CA VAL A 109 12.20 3.16 11.66
C VAL A 109 13.09 3.11 10.43
N THR A 110 13.72 4.25 10.12
CA THR A 110 15.09 4.17 9.63
C THR A 110 15.81 3.46 10.77
N SER A 111 16.01 2.17 10.56
CA SER A 111 16.53 1.19 11.50
C SER A 111 17.99 1.49 11.85
N LEU A 112 18.23 2.60 12.54
CA LEU A 112 19.58 3.01 12.95
C LEU A 112 19.58 3.52 14.39
N ALA A 113 18.94 4.64 14.73
CA ALA A 113 19.27 5.31 16.01
C ALA A 113 18.95 4.53 17.31
N LEU A 114 17.93 3.66 17.34
CA LEU A 114 17.58 2.91 18.57
C LEU A 114 18.23 1.52 18.62
N GLY A 115 18.47 0.90 17.47
CA GLY A 115 19.12 -0.41 17.36
C GLY A 115 20.61 -0.33 17.64
N ASP A 116 21.28 0.71 17.12
CA ASP A 116 22.71 0.97 17.31
C ASP A 116 23.09 1.20 18.79
N SER A 117 22.12 1.60 19.62
CA SER A 117 22.30 1.82 21.07
C SER A 117 22.18 0.52 21.89
N LEU A 118 21.48 -0.49 21.37
CA LEU A 118 21.05 -1.65 22.16
C LEU A 118 21.74 -2.96 21.78
N GLU A 119 22.18 -3.13 20.53
CA GLU A 119 22.79 -4.38 20.07
C GLU A 119 24.08 -4.04 19.32
N GLU A 120 25.24 -4.43 19.88
CA GLU A 120 26.60 -4.30 19.30
C GLU A 120 26.78 -5.17 18.04
N ARG A 121 25.80 -5.17 17.13
CA ARG A 121 25.74 -6.06 15.98
C ARG A 121 26.02 -5.25 14.70
N PRO A 122 26.90 -5.74 13.81
CA PRO A 122 27.12 -5.07 12.54
C PRO A 122 25.84 -5.10 11.70
N PRO A 123 25.42 -3.96 11.10
CA PRO A 123 24.19 -3.88 10.31
C PRO A 123 24.32 -4.73 9.05
N ALA A 124 23.27 -5.49 8.73
CA ALA A 124 23.13 -6.21 7.48
C ALA A 124 21.89 -5.69 6.72
N PRO A 125 21.94 -5.46 5.39
CA PRO A 125 23.10 -5.25 4.51
C PRO A 125 23.60 -3.79 4.53
N GLU A 126 24.79 -3.51 3.99
CA GLU A 126 25.38 -2.16 3.92
C GLU A 126 24.37 -1.11 3.40
N VAL A 127 24.09 -0.11 4.26
CA VAL A 127 23.29 1.06 3.93
C VAL A 127 23.85 1.75 2.69
N GLY A 128 23.01 2.01 1.68
CA GLY A 128 23.35 2.90 0.56
C GLY A 128 23.69 2.24 -0.78
N ARG A 129 23.43 0.94 -0.98
CA ARG A 129 23.37 0.41 -2.35
C ARG A 129 22.02 0.78 -2.97
N PHE A 130 21.93 2.02 -3.47
CA PHE A 130 20.82 2.44 -4.30
C PHE A 130 20.78 1.56 -5.54
N ASP A 131 19.60 1.09 -5.93
CA ASP A 131 19.43 0.56 -7.28
C ASP A 131 19.64 1.73 -8.24
N ALA A 132 20.81 1.77 -8.87
CA ALA A 132 21.17 2.80 -9.83
C ALA A 132 20.50 2.59 -11.20
N ALA A 133 19.89 1.42 -11.43
CA ALA A 133 19.16 1.12 -12.65
C ALA A 133 17.69 1.60 -12.57
N MET A 134 17.08 1.57 -11.39
CA MET A 134 15.71 2.07 -11.22
C MET A 134 15.67 3.61 -11.31
N PRO A 135 14.92 4.20 -12.27
CA PRO A 135 14.76 5.64 -12.34
C PRO A 135 14.03 6.16 -11.09
N PRO A 136 14.41 7.34 -10.58
CA PRO A 136 13.69 7.94 -9.46
C PRO A 136 12.23 8.21 -9.84
N PRO A 137 11.29 8.15 -8.89
CA PRO A 137 9.93 8.57 -9.15
C PRO A 137 9.92 10.03 -9.62
N PRO A 138 9.03 10.41 -10.58
CA PRO A 138 8.94 11.77 -11.12
C PRO A 138 8.80 12.88 -10.06
N ASN A 139 8.30 12.54 -8.87
CA ASN A 139 8.20 13.46 -7.75
C ASN A 139 9.38 13.29 -6.80
N ALA A 140 10.08 14.39 -6.50
CA ALA A 140 11.15 14.40 -5.49
C ALA A 140 10.59 14.27 -4.07
N HIS A 141 11.41 13.74 -3.15
CA HIS A 141 11.08 13.53 -1.73
C HIS A 141 9.86 12.62 -1.50
N CYS A 142 9.96 11.38 -2.01
CA CYS A 142 8.96 10.35 -1.73
C CYS A 142 9.29 9.56 -0.46
N VAL A 143 8.22 9.10 0.19
CA VAL A 143 8.27 8.00 1.14
C VAL A 143 7.80 6.74 0.42
N PHE A 144 8.45 5.61 0.70
CA PHE A 144 8.24 4.36 -0.02
C PHE A 144 7.57 3.32 0.87
N ALA A 145 6.78 2.46 0.24
CA ALA A 145 6.22 1.26 0.87
C ALA A 145 6.22 0.12 -0.16
N ALA A 146 6.62 -1.08 0.24
CA ALA A 146 6.53 -2.25 -0.62
C ALA A 146 5.89 -3.42 0.12
N ALA A 147 4.93 -4.06 -0.54
CA ALA A 147 4.30 -5.29 -0.10
C ALA A 147 3.51 -5.86 -1.28
N THR A 148 2.82 -6.97 -1.05
CA THR A 148 1.84 -7.48 -2.02
C THR A 148 0.55 -6.70 -2.04
N PHE A 149 0.17 -6.02 -0.95
CA PHE A 149 -1.12 -5.32 -0.82
C PHE A 149 -2.33 -6.18 -1.19
N GLY A 150 -2.24 -7.50 -0.98
CA GLY A 150 -3.27 -8.46 -1.37
C GLY A 150 -3.29 -8.87 -2.85
N PHE A 151 -2.30 -8.47 -3.66
CA PHE A 151 -2.05 -8.97 -5.02
C PHE A 151 -1.12 -10.21 -4.99
N PRO A 152 -1.07 -11.03 -6.05
CA PRO A 152 -0.15 -12.17 -6.13
C PRO A 152 1.33 -11.78 -6.14
N GLU A 153 1.64 -10.56 -6.58
CA GLU A 153 2.99 -10.05 -6.76
C GLU A 153 3.22 -8.77 -5.94
N GLN A 154 4.47 -8.51 -5.53
CA GLN A 154 4.82 -7.30 -4.77
C GLN A 154 4.78 -6.04 -5.63
N ARG A 155 4.37 -4.93 -5.04
CA ARG A 155 4.40 -3.59 -5.66
C ARG A 155 5.11 -2.59 -4.74
N LEU A 156 5.74 -1.59 -5.35
CA LEU A 156 6.50 -0.53 -4.70
C LEU A 156 5.72 0.73 -4.93
N LEU A 157 5.37 1.37 -3.84
CA LEU A 157 4.65 2.63 -3.82
C LEU A 157 5.62 3.74 -3.45
N ALA A 158 5.41 4.89 -4.06
CA ALA A 158 6.10 6.13 -3.76
C ALA A 158 5.06 7.24 -3.57
N LEU A 159 4.88 7.69 -2.33
CA LEU A 159 4.04 8.86 -2.03
C LEU A 159 4.93 10.08 -1.89
N ALA A 160 4.59 11.15 -2.60
CA ALA A 160 5.14 12.49 -2.37
C ALA A 160 4.21 13.25 -1.41
N PRO A 161 4.43 13.21 -0.09
CA PRO A 161 3.46 13.69 0.89
C PRO A 161 3.25 15.21 0.83
N GLY A 162 4.26 15.98 0.41
CA GLY A 162 4.08 17.43 0.20
C GLY A 162 3.17 17.78 -0.99
N ARG A 163 2.92 16.84 -1.91
CA ARG A 163 2.09 17.02 -3.11
C ARG A 163 0.83 16.15 -3.13
N GLY A 164 0.71 15.21 -2.20
CA GLY A 164 -0.37 14.22 -2.19
C GLY A 164 -0.36 13.26 -3.38
N VAL A 165 0.78 13.11 -4.08
CA VAL A 165 0.87 12.27 -5.29
C VAL A 165 1.36 10.88 -4.93
N LEU A 166 0.51 9.87 -5.14
CA LEU A 166 0.84 8.47 -4.98
C LEU A 166 1.19 7.85 -6.33
N GLN A 167 2.29 7.11 -6.38
CA GLN A 167 2.76 6.40 -7.56
C GLN A 167 3.05 4.96 -7.22
N TYR A 168 2.99 4.07 -8.21
CA TYR A 168 3.50 2.72 -8.10
C TYR A 168 4.46 2.40 -9.25
N TRP A 169 5.39 1.49 -9.00
CA TRP A 169 6.36 1.01 -9.99
C TRP A 169 5.82 -0.22 -10.73
N ASP A 170 5.75 -0.14 -12.06
CA ASP A 170 5.56 -1.29 -12.94
C ASP A 170 6.93 -1.93 -13.22
N PRO A 171 7.19 -3.14 -12.68
CA PRO A 171 8.49 -3.78 -12.81
C PRO A 171 8.76 -4.35 -14.22
N LEU A 172 7.74 -4.54 -15.05
CA LEU A 172 7.89 -5.14 -16.37
C LEU A 172 8.14 -4.08 -17.44
N ALA A 173 7.46 -2.94 -17.32
CA ALA A 173 7.65 -1.80 -18.20
C ALA A 173 8.74 -0.84 -17.70
N GLU A 174 9.27 -1.07 -16.50
CA GLU A 174 10.27 -0.22 -15.83
C GLU A 174 9.84 1.25 -15.79
N VAL A 175 8.58 1.50 -15.38
CA VAL A 175 8.01 2.85 -15.36
C VAL A 175 7.18 3.10 -14.11
N TRP A 176 7.15 4.37 -13.68
CA TRP A 176 6.30 4.84 -12.60
C TRP A 176 4.93 5.28 -13.12
N HIS A 177 3.87 4.75 -12.52
CA HIS A 177 2.49 5.13 -12.79
C HIS A 177 1.93 5.96 -11.64
N VAL A 178 1.24 7.05 -11.96
CA VAL A 178 0.52 7.87 -10.98
C VAL A 178 -0.82 7.21 -10.69
N LEU A 179 -1.14 7.00 -9.41
CA LEU A 179 -2.46 6.56 -8.98
C LEU A 179 -3.36 7.77 -8.78
N LEU A 180 -4.48 7.78 -9.49
CA LEU A 180 -5.48 8.84 -9.44
C LEU A 180 -6.43 8.64 -8.26
N PRO A 181 -6.74 9.67 -7.47
CA PRO A 181 -7.74 9.57 -6.42
C PRO A 181 -9.12 9.27 -7.02
N GLU A 182 -9.80 8.24 -6.48
CA GLU A 182 -11.20 7.97 -6.79
C GLU A 182 -12.11 9.13 -6.35
N GLU A 183 -13.31 9.19 -6.90
CA GLU A 183 -14.28 10.22 -6.52
C GLU A 183 -14.56 10.16 -5.01
N GLY A 184 -14.39 11.30 -4.33
CA GLY A 184 -14.55 11.41 -2.88
C GLY A 184 -13.33 10.99 -2.05
N ALA A 185 -12.23 10.53 -2.67
CA ALA A 185 -10.99 10.30 -1.96
C ALA A 185 -10.42 11.62 -1.41
N ALA A 186 -9.84 11.53 -0.22
CA ALA A 186 -9.18 12.64 0.45
C ALA A 186 -7.81 12.90 -0.16
N ASP A 187 -7.41 14.17 -0.14
CA ASP A 187 -6.05 14.58 -0.47
C ASP A 187 -5.05 13.92 0.50
N LEU A 188 -4.03 13.28 -0.06
CA LEU A 188 -2.97 12.61 0.68
C LEU A 188 -1.88 13.58 1.16
N ALA A 189 -2.01 14.87 0.85
CA ALA A 189 -1.05 15.88 1.26
C ALA A 189 -0.90 15.97 2.79
N PHE A 190 0.34 15.94 3.24
CA PHE A 190 0.71 16.08 4.64
C PHE A 190 2.08 16.74 4.75
N GLY A 191 2.14 17.80 5.55
CA GLY A 191 3.37 18.55 5.82
C GLY A 191 3.45 19.11 7.23
N ALA A 192 2.64 18.58 8.17
CA ALA A 192 2.65 19.04 9.56
C ALA A 192 3.85 18.50 10.35
N SER A 193 4.36 17.32 9.99
CA SER A 193 5.55 16.68 10.57
C SER A 193 6.24 15.79 9.54
N ASP A 194 7.27 15.07 9.98
CA ASP A 194 7.78 13.91 9.25
C ASP A 194 6.65 12.91 8.96
N TYR A 195 6.71 12.30 7.78
CA TYR A 195 5.66 11.41 7.28
C TYR A 195 5.94 9.96 7.70
N GLY A 196 4.88 9.23 8.05
CA GLY A 196 4.94 7.81 8.39
C GLY A 196 3.67 7.08 7.96
N TRP A 197 3.84 5.83 7.53
CA TRP A 197 2.76 4.92 7.18
C TRP A 197 2.57 3.94 8.34
N LEU A 198 1.33 3.65 8.71
CA LEU A 198 1.05 2.51 9.58
C LEU A 198 0.43 1.37 8.75
N PRO A 199 1.18 0.31 8.41
CA PRO A 199 0.66 -0.78 7.57
C PRO A 199 -0.61 -1.39 8.15
N THR A 200 -1.62 -1.62 7.29
CA THR A 200 -2.89 -2.22 7.72
C THR A 200 -2.72 -3.65 8.24
N SER A 201 -1.63 -4.34 7.88
CA SER A 201 -1.28 -5.67 8.39
C SER A 201 -1.09 -5.73 9.91
N HIS A 202 -0.86 -4.59 10.57
CA HIS A 202 -0.75 -4.50 12.02
C HIS A 202 -2.09 -4.21 12.71
N LEU A 203 -3.15 -3.97 11.95
CA LEU A 203 -4.50 -3.69 12.45
C LEU A 203 -5.32 -4.98 12.53
N GLN A 204 -6.36 -4.94 13.37
CA GLN A 204 -7.35 -6.02 13.52
C GLN A 204 -8.61 -5.71 12.70
N VAL A 205 -8.41 -5.19 11.50
CA VAL A 205 -9.46 -5.00 10.51
C VAL A 205 -9.33 -6.07 9.42
N PRO A 206 -10.44 -6.52 8.81
CA PRO A 206 -10.36 -7.43 7.67
C PRO A 206 -9.48 -6.84 6.57
N ALA A 207 -8.45 -7.58 6.18
CA ALA A 207 -7.60 -7.23 5.06
C ALA A 207 -8.40 -7.30 3.76
N ARG A 208 -8.35 -6.23 2.99
CA ARG A 208 -8.93 -6.12 1.66
C ARG A 208 -7.79 -6.03 0.66
N ARG A 209 -7.99 -6.62 -0.51
CA ARG A 209 -7.07 -6.39 -1.62
C ARG A 209 -6.98 -4.90 -1.92
N GLY A 210 -5.76 -4.43 -2.12
CA GLY A 210 -5.43 -3.03 -2.29
C GLY A 210 -5.13 -2.29 -0.99
N ASP A 211 -5.40 -2.83 0.20
CA ASP A 211 -5.07 -2.13 1.45
C ASP A 211 -3.57 -1.88 1.58
N VAL A 212 -3.22 -0.65 1.95
CA VAL A 212 -1.83 -0.24 2.13
C VAL A 212 -1.54 0.07 3.61
N ALA A 213 -2.07 1.18 4.10
CA ALA A 213 -1.74 1.70 5.43
C ALA A 213 -2.80 2.67 5.93
N LEU A 214 -2.71 3.04 7.21
CA LEU A 214 -3.22 4.32 7.67
C LEU A 214 -2.22 5.42 7.32
N VAL A 215 -2.74 6.48 6.72
CA VAL A 215 -1.98 7.63 6.23
C VAL A 215 -2.46 8.91 6.90
N PRO A 216 -1.55 9.72 7.47
CA PRO A 216 -1.89 11.04 7.97
C PRO A 216 -2.10 12.00 6.81
N THR A 217 -3.10 12.87 6.91
CA THR A 217 -3.35 13.96 5.96
C THR A 217 -3.69 15.24 6.71
N ALA A 218 -3.70 16.37 6.01
CA ALA A 218 -4.12 17.65 6.59
C ALA A 218 -5.57 17.65 7.12
N ARG A 219 -6.40 16.70 6.68
CA ARG A 219 -7.82 16.61 7.05
C ARG A 219 -8.14 15.52 8.06
N GLY A 220 -7.22 14.60 8.32
CA GLY A 220 -7.56 13.41 9.08
C GLY A 220 -6.55 12.28 9.00
N LEU A 221 -6.92 11.19 9.64
CA LEU A 221 -6.31 9.89 9.42
C LEU A 221 -7.22 9.09 8.48
N TYR A 222 -6.62 8.54 7.44
CA TYR A 222 -7.34 7.78 6.42
C TYR A 222 -6.72 6.40 6.24
N ARG A 223 -7.56 5.39 5.99
CA ARG A 223 -7.11 4.10 5.46
C ARG A 223 -6.96 4.24 3.95
N LEU A 224 -5.76 4.03 3.44
CA LEU A 224 -5.43 4.08 2.02
C LEU A 224 -5.56 2.69 1.40
N ALA A 225 -6.26 2.61 0.28
CA ALA A 225 -6.26 1.45 -0.60
C ALA A 225 -5.92 1.86 -2.04
N ILE A 226 -5.26 0.95 -2.76
CA ILE A 226 -4.83 1.16 -4.15
C ILE A 226 -5.49 0.14 -5.08
N ASN A 227 -5.69 0.55 -6.34
CA ASN A 227 -6.01 -0.33 -7.44
C ASN A 227 -5.04 -0.04 -8.60
N PRO A 228 -3.89 -0.73 -8.65
CA PRO A 228 -2.91 -0.53 -9.71
C PRO A 228 -3.43 -0.97 -11.09
N VAL A 229 -4.46 -1.84 -11.15
CA VAL A 229 -5.08 -2.26 -12.42
C VAL A 229 -5.83 -1.09 -13.07
N SER A 230 -6.55 -0.29 -12.28
CA SER A 230 -7.26 0.90 -12.78
C SER A 230 -6.48 2.21 -12.60
N GLU A 231 -5.25 2.15 -12.10
CA GLU A 231 -4.43 3.32 -11.74
C GLU A 231 -5.15 4.26 -10.77
N THR A 232 -5.89 3.70 -9.80
CA THR A 232 -6.62 4.52 -8.82
C THR A 232 -6.17 4.26 -7.38
N CYS A 233 -6.48 5.21 -6.50
CA CYS A 233 -6.42 5.02 -5.06
C CYS A 233 -7.67 5.58 -4.38
N ARG A 234 -8.08 4.96 -3.28
CA ARG A 234 -9.21 5.41 -2.47
C ARG A 234 -8.80 5.56 -1.02
N THR A 235 -9.54 6.40 -0.31
CA THR A 235 -9.31 6.64 1.12
C THR A 235 -10.60 6.49 1.88
N GLU A 236 -10.55 5.79 3.01
CA GLU A 236 -11.66 5.70 3.96
C GLU A 236 -11.30 6.49 5.22
N ALA A 237 -12.15 7.44 5.62
CA ALA A 237 -11.91 8.24 6.81
C ALA A 237 -11.95 7.37 8.07
N VAL A 238 -10.87 7.40 8.84
CA VAL A 238 -10.78 6.74 10.16
C VAL A 238 -10.98 7.76 11.27
N LEU A 239 -10.35 8.92 11.13
CA LEU A 239 -10.48 10.04 12.07
C LEU A 239 -10.54 11.36 11.29
N ALA A 240 -11.66 12.06 11.38
CA ALA A 240 -11.87 13.35 10.70
C ALA A 240 -11.41 14.54 11.57
N ALA A 241 -10.14 14.54 11.96
CA ALA A 241 -9.53 15.63 12.73
C ALA A 241 -8.12 15.93 12.19
N PRO A 242 -7.72 17.21 12.04
CA PRO A 242 -6.41 17.56 11.49
C PRO A 242 -5.28 16.90 12.28
N VAL A 243 -4.58 15.98 11.62
CA VAL A 243 -3.46 15.24 12.20
C VAL A 243 -2.22 16.13 12.18
N VAL A 244 -1.46 16.12 13.27
CA VAL A 244 -0.22 16.92 13.39
C VAL A 244 1.05 16.07 13.39
N ALA A 245 0.92 14.76 13.55
CA ALA A 245 2.04 13.82 13.52
C ALA A 245 1.62 12.46 12.93
N ALA A 246 2.57 11.71 12.37
CA ALA A 246 2.33 10.36 11.91
C ALA A 246 1.75 9.47 13.04
N PRO A 247 0.81 8.56 12.74
CA PRO A 247 0.18 7.71 13.74
C PRO A 247 1.18 6.69 14.30
N GLY A 248 1.04 6.35 15.59
CA GLY A 248 1.86 5.33 16.24
C GLY A 248 1.00 4.18 16.76
N LEU A 249 1.45 2.95 16.57
CA LEU A 249 0.80 1.76 17.13
C LEU A 249 1.65 1.15 18.23
N MET A 250 1.05 0.95 19.40
CA MET A 250 1.61 0.19 20.50
C MET A 250 0.65 -0.93 20.91
N ARG A 251 1.09 -2.18 20.76
CA ARG A 251 0.26 -3.37 21.02
C ARG A 251 -1.05 -3.34 20.19
N ARG A 252 -2.19 -3.09 20.83
CA ARG A 252 -3.53 -3.03 20.21
C ARG A 252 -4.13 -1.64 20.27
N GLN A 253 -3.32 -0.62 20.51
CA GLN A 253 -3.73 0.77 20.69
C GLN A 253 -2.96 1.65 19.73
N LEU A 254 -3.71 2.37 18.92
CA LEU A 254 -3.25 3.36 17.96
C LEU A 254 -3.38 4.74 18.61
N GLY A 255 -2.29 5.50 18.63
CA GLY A 255 -2.26 6.88 19.06
C GLY A 255 -2.15 7.82 17.86
N VAL A 256 -3.03 8.81 17.80
CA VAL A 256 -3.05 9.82 16.75
C VAL A 256 -3.04 11.20 17.38
N LEU A 257 -2.00 11.99 17.11
CA LEU A 257 -1.94 13.38 17.57
C LEU A 257 -2.72 14.28 16.61
N VAL A 258 -3.70 15.00 17.15
CA VAL A 258 -4.58 15.88 16.41
C VAL A 258 -4.58 17.29 16.99
N ARG A 259 -4.98 18.26 16.17
CA ARG A 259 -5.27 19.61 16.62
C ARG A 259 -6.71 19.71 17.11
N ASN A 260 -6.90 20.01 18.39
CA ASN A 260 -8.22 20.24 18.98
C ASN A 260 -8.83 21.58 18.51
N PRO A 261 -10.16 21.76 18.61
CA PRO A 261 -10.85 23.01 18.26
C PRO A 261 -10.42 24.29 19.00
N GLY A 262 -9.52 24.23 19.98
CA GLY A 262 -8.94 25.40 20.66
C GLY A 262 -7.49 25.72 20.26
N GLY A 263 -6.94 25.01 19.27
CA GLY A 263 -5.55 25.16 18.84
C GLY A 263 -4.54 24.38 19.71
N THR A 264 -4.99 23.68 20.75
CA THR A 264 -4.18 22.75 21.55
C THR A 264 -4.02 21.39 20.86
N LEU A 265 -3.10 20.56 21.34
CA LEU A 265 -2.94 19.19 20.88
C LEU A 265 -3.80 18.22 21.69
N GLY A 266 -4.36 17.23 21.01
CA GLY A 266 -5.03 16.09 21.63
C GLY A 266 -4.42 14.79 21.13
N LEU A 267 -4.33 13.79 22.00
CA LEU A 267 -4.02 12.42 21.64
C LEU A 267 -5.33 11.63 21.55
N CYS A 268 -5.72 11.28 20.34
CA CYS A 268 -6.83 10.36 20.09
C CYS A 268 -6.33 8.92 20.11
N GLY A 269 -6.85 8.12 21.04
CA GLY A 269 -6.68 6.68 21.06
C GLY A 269 -7.69 6.00 20.14
N LEU A 270 -7.24 4.99 19.40
CA LEU A 270 -8.07 4.08 18.63
C LEU A 270 -7.66 2.64 18.96
N GLY A 271 -8.61 1.71 18.97
CA GLY A 271 -8.30 0.28 18.99
C GLY A 271 -7.62 -0.16 17.69
N ALA A 272 -6.93 -1.30 17.71
CA ALA A 272 -6.37 -1.89 16.49
C ALA A 272 -7.46 -2.29 15.47
N ASP A 273 -8.71 -2.44 15.92
CA ASP A 273 -9.91 -2.61 15.09
C ASP A 273 -10.50 -1.28 14.60
N LEU A 274 -9.80 -0.16 14.84
CA LEU A 274 -10.20 1.22 14.56
C LEU A 274 -11.40 1.71 15.38
N SER A 275 -11.76 1.00 16.46
CA SER A 275 -12.78 1.47 17.38
C SER A 275 -12.34 2.74 18.13
N PRO A 276 -13.24 3.71 18.39
CA PRO A 276 -12.92 4.90 19.17
C PRO A 276 -12.41 4.53 20.57
N GLY A 277 -11.25 5.07 20.93
CA GLY A 277 -10.65 4.94 22.25
C GLY A 277 -10.71 6.25 23.06
N PRO A 278 -9.98 6.32 24.19
CA PRO A 278 -9.90 7.52 25.00
C PRO A 278 -9.21 8.66 24.26
N GLN A 279 -9.63 9.90 24.53
CA GLN A 279 -8.98 11.11 24.05
C GLN A 279 -8.35 11.84 25.24
N PHE A 280 -7.10 12.26 25.08
CA PHE A 280 -6.34 12.99 26.09
C PHE A 280 -6.02 14.39 25.57
N ASP A 281 -6.27 15.41 26.40
CA ASP A 281 -5.77 16.75 26.12
C ASP A 281 -4.27 16.80 26.45
N CYS A 282 -3.46 17.17 25.47
CA CYS A 282 -2.01 17.30 25.64
C CYS A 282 -1.61 18.73 26.05
N GLY A 283 -2.56 19.63 26.29
CA GLY A 283 -2.32 20.95 26.87
C GLY A 283 -1.34 21.79 26.04
N ALA A 284 -0.25 22.22 26.68
CA ALA A 284 0.73 23.17 26.13
C ALA A 284 1.87 22.52 25.32
N LEU A 285 1.72 21.27 24.86
CA LEU A 285 2.71 20.68 23.95
C LEU A 285 2.90 21.58 22.70
N PRO A 286 4.15 21.79 22.24
CA PRO A 286 4.40 22.53 21.02
C PRO A 286 3.78 21.83 19.82
N LEU A 287 3.29 22.63 18.88
CA LEU A 287 2.60 22.17 17.68
C LEU A 287 3.54 21.55 16.63
N THR A 288 4.85 21.73 16.79
CA THR A 288 5.89 21.29 15.86
C THR A 288 7.17 20.92 16.62
N GLY A 289 7.93 19.97 16.06
CA GLY A 289 9.23 19.55 16.60
C GLY A 289 9.14 18.41 17.61
N TRP A 290 10.30 18.00 18.13
CA TRP A 290 10.39 16.93 19.11
C TRP A 290 10.03 17.43 20.50
N THR A 291 9.21 16.65 21.19
CA THR A 291 8.91 16.83 22.62
C THR A 291 9.53 15.69 23.41
N ARG A 292 9.97 15.98 24.64
CA ARG A 292 10.39 14.93 25.57
C ARG A 292 9.20 14.02 25.89
N PRO A 293 9.42 12.70 26.07
CA PRO A 293 8.36 11.78 26.47
C PRO A 293 7.68 12.28 27.76
N ILE A 294 6.35 12.31 27.77
CA ILE A 294 5.59 12.69 28.96
C ILE A 294 5.75 11.57 30.00
N GLY A 295 6.20 11.92 31.21
CA GLY A 295 6.30 10.99 32.32
C GLY A 295 4.92 10.48 32.75
N TYR A 296 4.88 9.33 33.44
CA TYR A 296 3.62 8.80 33.99
C TYR A 296 2.96 9.72 35.03
N ASP A 297 3.68 10.74 35.50
CA ASP A 297 3.23 11.81 36.40
C ASP A 297 2.58 12.99 35.67
N GLY A 298 2.47 12.93 34.34
CA GLY A 298 1.87 13.98 33.52
C GLY A 298 2.73 15.23 33.37
N GLN A 299 4.00 15.19 33.80
CA GLN A 299 4.95 16.26 33.56
C GLN A 299 5.78 15.98 32.30
N LEU A 300 6.05 17.06 31.57
CA LEU A 300 7.12 17.09 30.58
C LEU A 300 8.44 16.87 31.32
#